data_AF-W4F2M1-F1
#
_entry.id   AF-W4F2M1-F1
#
_cell.length_a   1.000
_cell.length_b   1.000
_cell.length_c   1.000
_cell.angle_alpha   90.00
_cell.angle_beta   90.00
_cell.angle_gamma   90.00
#
_symmetry.space_group_name_H-M   'P 1'
#
loop_
_entity.id
_entity.type
_entity.pdbx_description
1 polymer ?
#
loop_
_entity_poly.entity_id
_entity_poly.type
_entity_poly.pdbx_seq_one_letter_code
_entity_poly.pdbx_strand_id
1 'polypeptide(L)'
;MWESVKAMVQKTIDRFGRIDILINNAGITRDAMLTKMTETDFQEVLNVNLNGVFHCTQEVALHMVANQYGKIINTTSVSGVYGNVGQTNYAAAKAGIIGMTKSWAKELGRKGINVNAVAPGFTLTEMVKLYTSFNNRYQVSKDLYLKISEYTA
;
A
#
# COMPACT_ATOMS: atom_id res chain seq x y z
N MET A 1 9.33 -10.57 9.72
CA MET A 1 8.83 -9.32 9.09
C MET A 1 8.86 -8.14 10.05
N TRP A 2 8.31 -8.28 11.26
CA TRP A 2 8.32 -7.22 12.27
C TRP A 2 9.74 -6.76 12.67
N GLU A 3 10.60 -7.70 13.07
CA GLU A 3 11.99 -7.37 13.46
C GLU A 3 12.81 -6.73 12.34
N SER A 4 12.60 -7.16 11.09
CA SER A 4 13.27 -6.57 9.94
C SER A 4 12.82 -5.13 9.68
N VAL A 5 11.56 -4.78 9.95
CA VAL A 5 11.06 -3.40 9.83
C VAL A 5 11.68 -2.52 10.89
N LYS A 6 11.69 -2.96 12.16
CA LYS A 6 12.33 -2.25 13.27
C LYS A 6 13.80 -1.95 12.99
N ALA A 7 14.54 -2.98 12.58
CA ALA A 7 15.95 -2.82 12.25
C ALA A 7 16.17 -1.85 11.08
N MET A 8 15.29 -1.84 10.08
CA MET A 8 15.35 -0.90 8.96
C MET A 8 15.05 0.55 9.39
N VAL A 9 14.02 0.75 10.20
CA VAL A 9 13.65 2.07 10.73
C VAL A 9 14.76 2.61 11.61
N GLN A 10 15.27 1.81 12.56
CA GLN A 10 16.35 2.22 13.44
C GLN A 10 17.60 2.63 12.66
N LYS A 11 18.05 1.80 11.70
CA LYS A 11 19.20 2.15 10.85
C LYS A 11 19.00 3.44 10.07
N THR A 12 17.78 3.73 9.63
CA THR A 12 17.45 4.96 8.91
C THR A 12 17.53 6.16 9.84
N ILE A 13 16.99 6.05 11.06
CA ILE A 13 17.07 7.08 12.09
C ILE A 13 18.53 7.31 12.52
N ASP A 14 19.31 6.26 12.75
CA ASP A 14 20.73 6.38 13.13
C ASP A 14 21.53 7.11 12.04
N ARG A 15 21.19 6.88 10.77
CA ARG A 15 21.91 7.45 9.64
C ARG A 15 21.49 8.89 9.31
N PHE A 16 20.20 9.19 9.40
CA PHE A 16 19.62 10.45 8.88
C PHE A 16 18.97 11.32 9.95
N GLY A 17 18.89 10.84 11.20
CA GLY A 17 18.31 11.53 12.36
C GLY A 17 16.78 11.53 12.42
N ARG A 18 16.09 11.41 11.28
CA ARG A 18 14.62 11.45 11.19
C ARG A 18 14.08 10.75 9.95
N ILE A 19 12.78 10.46 9.97
CA ILE A 19 12.00 10.02 8.81
C ILE A 19 10.82 10.98 8.65
N ASP A 20 10.84 11.76 7.56
CA ASP A 20 9.81 12.74 7.26
C ASP A 20 8.67 12.19 6.41
N ILE A 21 8.99 11.24 5.53
CA ILE A 21 8.07 10.70 4.55
C ILE A 21 8.23 9.17 4.51
N LEU A 22 7.11 8.46 4.67
CA LEU A 22 7.02 7.03 4.42
C LEU A 22 6.21 6.79 3.14
N ILE A 23 6.77 6.00 2.23
CA ILE A 23 6.06 5.54 1.02
C ILE A 23 5.95 4.02 1.08
N ASN A 24 4.73 3.54 1.35
CA ASN A 24 4.41 2.13 1.33
C ASN A 24 4.04 1.70 -0.10
N ASN A 25 5.04 1.27 -0.87
CA ASN A 25 4.90 0.86 -2.27
C ASN A 25 5.02 -0.64 -2.53
N ALA A 26 5.72 -1.38 -1.67
CA ALA A 26 5.98 -2.81 -1.90
C ALA A 26 4.68 -3.61 -2.06
N GLY A 27 4.66 -4.54 -3.02
CA GLY A 27 3.54 -5.43 -3.23
C GLY A 27 3.82 -6.54 -4.23
N ILE A 28 3.09 -7.65 -4.09
CA ILE A 28 3.10 -8.81 -4.98
C ILE A 28 1.68 -9.16 -5.44
N THR A 29 1.58 -10.03 -6.44
CA THR A 29 0.32 -10.63 -6.91
C THR A 29 0.46 -12.15 -6.97
N ARG A 30 -0.67 -12.84 -6.74
CA ARG A 30 -0.85 -14.30 -6.88
C ARG A 30 -2.26 -14.50 -7.42
N ASP A 31 -2.42 -14.17 -8.69
CA ASP A 31 -3.73 -14.06 -9.30
C ASP A 31 -4.27 -15.45 -9.65
N ALA A 32 -5.49 -15.74 -9.22
CA ALA A 32 -6.18 -16.99 -9.45
C ALA A 32 -7.69 -16.77 -9.40
N MET A 33 -8.46 -17.49 -10.21
CA MET A 33 -9.92 -17.53 -10.05
C MET A 33 -10.26 -17.95 -8.63
N LEU A 34 -11.35 -17.42 -8.06
CA LEU A 34 -11.73 -17.66 -6.66
C LEU A 34 -11.72 -19.15 -6.28
N THR A 35 -12.24 -20.01 -7.15
CA THR A 35 -12.32 -21.46 -6.92
C THR A 35 -10.98 -22.20 -7.03
N LYS A 36 -9.93 -21.53 -7.51
CA LYS A 36 -8.58 -22.09 -7.68
C LYS A 36 -7.53 -21.39 -6.81
N MET A 37 -7.93 -20.34 -6.08
CA MET A 37 -7.02 -19.59 -5.22
C MET A 37 -6.69 -20.44 -3.99
N THR A 38 -5.40 -20.70 -3.79
CA THR A 38 -4.95 -21.42 -2.60
C THR A 38 -4.93 -20.49 -1.39
N GLU A 39 -5.08 -21.05 -0.19
CA GLU A 39 -4.93 -20.29 1.05
C GLU A 39 -3.53 -19.67 1.16
N THR A 40 -2.49 -20.39 0.73
CA THR A 40 -1.11 -19.90 0.70
C THR A 40 -0.97 -18.66 -0.19
N ASP A 41 -1.48 -18.70 -1.42
CA ASP A 41 -1.46 -17.54 -2.33
C ASP A 41 -2.22 -16.34 -1.77
N PHE A 42 -3.36 -16.60 -1.12
CA PHE A 42 -4.16 -15.56 -0.48
C PHE A 42 -3.38 -14.91 0.66
N GLN A 43 -2.78 -15.72 1.52
CA GLN A 43 -2.06 -15.27 2.70
C GLN A 43 -0.74 -14.59 2.37
N GLU A 44 0.00 -15.06 1.35
CA GLU A 44 1.23 -14.41 0.89
C GLU A 44 0.97 -12.97 0.45
N VAL A 45 -0.07 -12.76 -0.37
CA VAL A 45 -0.44 -11.43 -0.86
C VAL A 45 -0.86 -10.53 0.30
N LEU A 46 -1.65 -11.01 1.25
CA LEU A 46 -2.01 -10.21 2.44
C LEU A 46 -0.81 -9.87 3.30
N ASN A 47 0.09 -10.84 3.54
CA ASN A 47 1.27 -10.64 4.37
C ASN A 47 2.18 -9.54 3.81
N VAL A 48 2.42 -9.54 2.50
CA VAL A 48 3.25 -8.51 1.87
C VAL A 48 2.48 -7.19 1.71
N ASN A 49 1.30 -7.22 1.09
CA ASN A 49 0.63 -6.02 0.61
C ASN A 49 -0.15 -5.29 1.70
N LEU A 50 -0.62 -5.99 2.74
CA LEU A 50 -1.42 -5.40 3.81
C LEU A 50 -0.63 -5.35 5.12
N ASN A 51 -0.15 -6.49 5.61
CA ASN A 51 0.56 -6.55 6.89
C ASN A 51 1.89 -5.79 6.82
N GLY A 52 2.60 -5.81 5.69
CA GLY A 52 3.79 -4.99 5.48
C GLY A 52 3.54 -3.50 5.60
N VAL A 53 2.46 -3.00 5.00
CA VAL A 53 2.04 -1.59 5.08
C VAL A 53 1.71 -1.20 6.52
N PHE A 54 0.98 -2.07 7.22
CA PHE A 54 0.66 -1.90 8.64
C PHE A 54 1.95 -1.81 9.49
N HIS A 55 2.85 -2.79 9.39
CA HIS A 55 4.06 -2.84 10.20
C HIS A 55 4.99 -1.64 9.96
N CYS A 56 5.24 -1.27 8.69
CA CYS A 56 6.07 -0.10 8.36
C CYS A 56 5.46 1.19 8.89
N THR A 57 4.14 1.35 8.73
CA THR A 57 3.43 2.55 9.20
C THR A 57 3.47 2.63 10.72
N GLN A 58 3.20 1.53 11.42
CA GLN A 58 3.19 1.51 12.88
C GLN A 58 4.54 1.94 13.47
N GLU A 59 5.63 1.36 12.96
CA GLU A 59 6.97 1.67 13.47
C GLU A 59 7.39 3.12 13.17
N VAL A 60 7.19 3.59 11.94
CA VAL A 60 7.56 4.96 11.55
C VAL A 60 6.68 6.01 12.23
N ALA A 61 5.38 5.71 12.43
CA ALA A 61 4.45 6.64 13.05
C ALA A 61 4.86 7.00 14.49
N LEU A 62 5.47 6.09 15.25
CA LEU A 62 5.99 6.39 16.59
C LEU A 62 6.97 7.58 16.56
N HIS A 63 7.90 7.57 15.59
CA HIS A 63 8.87 8.64 15.41
C HIS A 63 8.24 9.92 14.86
N MET A 64 7.32 9.82 13.90
CA MET A 64 6.61 10.98 13.34
C MET A 64 5.78 11.70 14.41
N VAL A 65 5.14 10.95 15.32
CA VAL A 65 4.37 11.52 16.43
C VAL A 65 5.27 12.26 17.41
N ALA A 66 6.42 11.69 17.77
CA ALA A 66 7.41 12.36 18.62
C ALA A 66 7.93 13.66 17.99
N ASN A 67 8.04 13.70 16.66
CA ASN A 67 8.50 14.87 15.90
C ASN A 67 7.37 15.84 15.50
N GLN A 68 6.11 15.51 15.81
CA GLN A 68 4.90 16.25 15.39
C GLN A 68 4.84 16.57 13.89
N TYR A 69 5.44 15.71 13.06
CA TYR A 69 5.51 15.89 11.62
C TYR A 69 5.66 14.54 10.92
N GLY A 70 4.92 14.38 9.83
CA GLY A 70 5.15 13.26 8.92
C GLY A 70 4.19 13.23 7.74
N LYS A 71 4.60 12.56 6.66
CA LYS A 71 3.73 12.25 5.52
C LYS A 71 3.79 10.75 5.24
N ILE A 72 2.64 10.11 5.15
CA ILE A 72 2.52 8.69 4.82
C ILE A 72 1.74 8.57 3.52
N ILE A 73 2.33 7.90 2.53
CA ILE A 73 1.73 7.66 1.22
C ILE A 73 1.64 6.15 1.02
N ASN A 74 0.41 5.65 0.91
CA ASN A 74 0.13 4.24 0.69
C ASN A 74 -0.23 3.95 -0.76
N THR A 75 0.31 2.88 -1.31
CA THR A 75 -0.01 2.44 -2.67
C THR A 75 -1.14 1.42 -2.64
N THR A 76 -2.36 1.87 -2.94
CA THR A 76 -3.50 0.99 -3.19
C THR A 76 -3.57 0.62 -4.69
N SER A 77 -4.75 0.35 -5.24
CA SER A 77 -4.96 0.03 -6.65
C SER A 77 -6.42 0.24 -7.02
N VAL A 78 -6.71 0.47 -8.32
CA VAL A 78 -8.08 0.38 -8.85
C VAL A 78 -8.73 -0.98 -8.53
N SER A 79 -7.97 -2.08 -8.45
CA SER A 79 -8.48 -3.39 -8.01
C SER A 79 -8.97 -3.37 -6.55
N GLY A 80 -8.40 -2.53 -5.69
CA GLY A 80 -8.88 -2.35 -4.32
C GLY A 80 -10.13 -1.48 -4.20
N VAL A 81 -10.47 -0.72 -5.25
CA VAL A 81 -11.66 0.13 -5.30
C VAL A 81 -12.83 -0.58 -5.99
N TYR A 82 -12.55 -1.21 -7.14
CA TYR A 82 -13.56 -1.78 -8.03
C TYR A 82 -13.57 -3.30 -8.08
N GLY A 83 -12.55 -3.94 -7.51
CA GLY A 83 -12.29 -5.37 -7.72
C GLY A 83 -11.64 -5.63 -9.08
N ASN A 84 -11.12 -6.84 -9.26
CA ASN A 84 -10.66 -7.35 -10.55
C ASN A 84 -10.80 -8.88 -10.57
N VAL A 85 -11.13 -9.44 -11.73
CA VAL A 85 -11.31 -10.89 -11.89
C VAL A 85 -9.99 -11.60 -11.60
N GLY A 86 -10.03 -12.61 -10.74
CA GLY A 86 -8.87 -13.40 -10.35
C GLY A 86 -7.97 -12.74 -9.29
N GLN A 87 -8.36 -11.59 -8.74
CA GLN A 87 -7.54 -10.83 -7.79
C GLN A 87 -8.17 -10.73 -6.40
N THR A 88 -8.92 -11.73 -5.93
CA THR A 88 -9.60 -11.67 -4.61
C THR A 88 -8.65 -11.28 -3.48
N ASN A 89 -7.47 -11.91 -3.40
CA ASN A 89 -6.42 -11.58 -2.43
C ASN A 89 -5.87 -10.15 -2.59
N TYR A 90 -5.50 -9.77 -3.80
CA TYR A 90 -4.90 -8.47 -4.09
C TYR A 90 -5.91 -7.32 -3.90
N ALA A 91 -7.13 -7.48 -4.38
CA ALA A 91 -8.23 -6.55 -4.18
C ALA A 91 -8.55 -6.39 -2.69
N ALA A 92 -8.64 -7.48 -1.92
CA ALA A 92 -8.86 -7.42 -0.47
C ALA A 92 -7.72 -6.66 0.24
N ALA A 93 -6.46 -6.97 -0.07
CA ALA A 93 -5.32 -6.27 0.51
C ALA A 93 -5.34 -4.76 0.16
N LYS A 94 -5.54 -4.41 -1.11
CA LYS A 94 -5.54 -3.02 -1.56
C LYS A 94 -6.75 -2.23 -1.06
N ALA A 95 -7.91 -2.86 -0.89
CA ALA A 95 -9.07 -2.28 -0.20
C ALA A 95 -8.78 -2.05 1.29
N GLY A 96 -8.12 -3.00 1.97
CA GLY A 96 -7.69 -2.86 3.35
C GLY A 96 -6.78 -1.65 3.57
N ILE A 97 -5.86 -1.38 2.63
CA ILE A 97 -5.03 -0.16 2.66
C ILE A 97 -5.88 1.12 2.63
N ILE A 98 -6.99 1.15 1.90
CA ILE A 98 -7.90 2.31 1.86
C ILE A 98 -8.53 2.53 3.24
N GLY A 99 -9.00 1.46 3.87
CA GLY A 99 -9.54 1.49 5.24
C GLY A 99 -8.52 2.00 6.25
N MET A 100 -7.32 1.41 6.24
CA MET A 100 -6.21 1.83 7.12
C MET A 100 -5.84 3.30 6.90
N THR A 101 -5.73 3.74 5.64
CA THR A 101 -5.40 5.14 5.32
C THR A 101 -6.43 6.11 5.91
N LYS A 102 -7.73 5.84 5.74
CA LYS A 102 -8.80 6.67 6.30
C LYS A 102 -8.76 6.70 7.83
N SER A 103 -8.48 5.56 8.46
CA SER A 103 -8.35 5.47 9.92
C SER A 103 -7.16 6.30 10.42
N TRP A 104 -5.97 6.07 9.86
CA TRP A 104 -4.75 6.73 10.28
C TRP A 104 -4.75 8.23 9.99
N ALA A 105 -5.40 8.69 8.91
CA ALA A 105 -5.58 10.12 8.66
C ALA A 105 -6.31 10.82 9.82
N LYS A 106 -7.38 10.19 10.34
CA LYS A 106 -8.14 10.71 11.49
C LYS A 106 -7.35 10.62 12.79
N GLU A 107 -6.63 9.53 13.00
CA GLU A 107 -5.87 9.28 14.23
C GLU A 107 -4.62 10.15 14.35
N LEU A 108 -3.90 10.35 13.25
CA LEU A 108 -2.59 10.99 13.21
C LEU A 108 -2.65 12.45 12.76
N GLY A 109 -3.76 12.89 12.15
CA GLY A 109 -3.91 14.27 11.64
C GLY A 109 -3.65 15.33 12.70
N ARG A 110 -4.24 15.17 13.90
CA ARG A 110 -4.03 16.08 15.05
C ARG A 110 -2.60 16.07 15.60
N LYS A 111 -1.79 15.09 15.19
CA LYS A 111 -0.38 14.94 15.58
C LYS A 111 0.58 15.51 14.51
N GLY A 112 0.07 16.26 13.54
CA GLY A 112 0.87 16.88 12.47
C GLY A 112 1.23 15.95 11.30
N ILE A 113 0.56 14.80 11.19
CA ILE A 113 0.90 13.75 10.23
C ILE A 113 -0.23 13.60 9.20
N ASN A 114 0.10 13.68 7.91
CA ASN A 114 -0.87 13.41 6.85
C ASN A 114 -0.70 12.00 6.30
N VAL A 115 -1.82 11.29 6.11
CA VAL A 115 -1.84 9.94 5.56
C VAL A 115 -2.75 9.93 4.34
N ASN A 116 -2.23 9.50 3.19
CA ASN A 116 -2.96 9.48 1.93
C ASN A 116 -2.70 8.17 1.18
N ALA A 117 -3.61 7.82 0.26
CA ALA A 117 -3.41 6.68 -0.62
C ALA A 117 -3.55 7.09 -2.09
N VAL A 118 -2.69 6.49 -2.91
CA VAL A 118 -2.74 6.59 -4.36
C VAL A 118 -3.22 5.26 -4.91
N ALA A 119 -4.21 5.29 -5.80
CA ALA A 119 -4.73 4.13 -6.50
C ALA A 119 -4.32 4.15 -7.98
N PRO A 120 -3.19 3.52 -8.36
CA PRO A 120 -2.81 3.43 -9.76
C PRO A 120 -3.74 2.49 -10.53
N GLY A 121 -4.03 2.87 -11.78
CA GLY A 121 -4.50 1.98 -12.84
C GLY A 121 -3.35 1.13 -13.42
N PHE A 122 -3.59 0.52 -14.58
CA PHE A 122 -2.56 -0.25 -15.29
C PHE A 122 -1.37 0.64 -15.62
N THR A 123 -0.28 0.46 -14.87
CA THR A 123 0.96 1.24 -14.99
C THR A 123 2.03 0.34 -15.61
N LEU A 124 2.78 0.85 -16.58
CA LEU A 124 3.87 0.10 -17.23
C LEU A 124 4.99 -0.24 -16.23
N THR A 125 4.90 -1.41 -15.63
CA THR A 125 5.91 -2.03 -14.77
C THR A 125 6.08 -3.49 -15.17
N GLU A 126 7.13 -4.18 -14.69
CA GLU A 126 7.34 -5.60 -14.98
C GLU A 126 6.15 -6.48 -14.56
N MET A 127 5.48 -6.12 -13.46
CA MET A 127 4.25 -6.76 -13.00
C MET A 127 3.13 -6.72 -14.07
N VAL A 128 3.05 -5.65 -14.87
CA VAL A 128 2.06 -5.46 -15.93
C VAL A 128 2.52 -6.00 -17.29
N LYS A 129 3.84 -6.15 -17.51
CA LYS A 129 4.39 -6.75 -18.75
C LYS A 129 3.85 -8.16 -19.00
N LEU A 130 3.60 -8.94 -17.94
CA LEU A 130 3.00 -10.28 -18.03
C LEU A 130 1.57 -10.27 -18.63
N TYR A 131 0.83 -9.17 -18.48
CA TYR A 131 -0.54 -9.03 -18.99
C TYR A 131 -0.59 -8.51 -20.44
N THR A 132 0.37 -7.67 -20.82
CA THR A 132 0.39 -7.02 -22.15
C THR A 132 0.87 -7.95 -23.26
N SER A 133 1.63 -9.00 -22.95
CA SER A 133 2.00 -10.02 -23.94
C SER A 133 0.88 -11.03 -24.27
N PHE A 134 -0.22 -11.07 -23.49
CA PHE A 134 -1.27 -12.10 -23.61
C PHE A 134 -2.65 -11.59 -24.03
N ASN A 135 -2.97 -10.29 -23.95
CA ASN A 135 -4.29 -9.82 -24.36
C ASN A 135 -4.34 -8.33 -24.74
N ASN A 136 -4.80 -8.07 -25.96
CA ASN A 136 -5.06 -6.73 -26.54
C ASN A 136 -6.25 -5.98 -25.88
N ARG A 137 -6.73 -6.42 -24.71
CA ARG A 137 -7.93 -5.87 -24.03
C ARG A 137 -7.60 -4.91 -22.88
N TYR A 138 -6.35 -4.84 -22.44
CA TYR A 138 -5.93 -3.92 -21.39
C TYR A 138 -5.39 -2.63 -22.02
N GLN A 139 -6.22 -1.60 -22.14
CA GLN A 139 -5.72 -0.27 -22.44
C GLN A 139 -4.94 0.23 -21.22
N VAL A 140 -3.62 0.36 -21.36
CA VAL A 140 -2.78 1.07 -20.40
C VAL A 140 -3.22 2.54 -20.44
N SER A 141 -4.17 2.91 -19.57
CA SER A 141 -4.59 4.31 -19.46
C SER A 141 -3.46 5.10 -18.82
N LYS A 142 -3.03 6.19 -19.45
CA LYS A 142 -2.01 7.08 -18.89
C LYS A 142 -2.49 7.79 -17.60
N ASP A 143 -3.81 7.85 -17.37
CA ASP A 143 -4.41 8.73 -16.36
C ASP A 143 -5.57 8.09 -15.59
N LEU A 144 -5.31 7.09 -14.74
CA LEU A 144 -6.21 6.74 -13.64
C LEU A 144 -5.47 6.86 -12.31
N TYR A 145 -5.38 8.09 -11.80
CA TYR A 145 -4.98 8.38 -10.43
C TYR A 145 -6.22 8.76 -9.63
N LEU A 146 -6.76 7.81 -8.86
CA LEU A 146 -7.70 8.16 -7.79
C LEU A 146 -6.88 8.55 -6.56
N LYS A 147 -6.85 9.85 -6.27
CA LYS A 147 -6.33 10.36 -4.99
C LYS A 147 -7.42 10.14 -3.95
N ILE A 148 -7.19 9.19 -3.04
CA ILE A 148 -8.11 8.96 -1.93
C ILE A 148 -7.64 9.89 -0.80
N SER A 149 -7.97 11.18 -0.91
CA SER A 149 -7.71 12.14 0.17
C SER A 149 -8.67 13.32 0.17
N GLU A 150 -9.55 13.39 1.16
CA GLU A 150 -10.02 14.66 1.75
C GLU A 150 -10.36 14.39 3.23
N TYR A 151 -9.34 14.31 4.09
CA TYR A 151 -9.50 14.53 5.53
C TYR A 151 -8.22 15.19 6.04
N THR A 152 -8.06 16.46 5.72
CA THR A 152 -7.28 17.37 6.55
C THR A 152 -8.16 17.77 7.72
N ALA A 153 -7.72 17.46 8.95
CA ALA A 153 -8.24 18.13 10.13
C ALA A 153 -7.81 19.60 10.11
#